data_AF-A0A2V5NCN6-F1
#
_entry.id   AF-A0A2V5NCN6-F1
#
_cell.length_a   1.000
_cell.length_b   1.000
_cell.length_c   1.000
_cell.angle_alpha   90.00
_cell.angle_beta   90.00
_cell.angle_gamma   90.00
#
_symmetry.space_group_name_H-M   'P 1'
#
loop_
_entity.id
_entity.type
_entity.pdbx_description
1 polymer ?
#
loop_
_entity_poly.entity_id
_entity_poly.type
_entity_poly.pdbx_seq_one_letter_code
_entity_poly.pdbx_strand_id
1 'polypeptide(L)' 'MKQFACRYFYEGSWWGINLSAYDWADAEARARTLGLQLDSEIGAIDPAFEDAGVCGRLWTILRNITR' A
#
# COMPACT_ATOMS: atom_id res chain seq x y z
N MET A 1 -6.05 9.64 7.60
CA MET A 1 -5.93 8.18 7.38
C MET A 1 -4.52 7.90 6.87
N LYS A 2 -3.89 6.82 7.32
CA LYS A 2 -2.52 6.44 6.93
C LYS A 2 -2.55 5.48 5.75
N GLN A 3 -1.43 5.37 5.05
CA GLN A 3 -1.20 4.43 3.96
C GLN A 3 -0.20 3.38 4.39
N PHE A 4 -0.45 2.17 3.92
CA PHE A 4 0.41 1.03 4.12
C PHE A 4 0.70 0.37 2.78
N ALA A 5 1.96 0.02 2.55
CA ALA A 5 2.38 -0.76 1.41
C ALA A 5 1.95 -2.20 1.64
N CYS A 6 1.20 -2.74 0.69
CA CYS A 6 0.80 -4.13 0.66
C CYS A 6 1.19 -4.77 -0.66
N ARG A 7 1.27 -6.09 -0.68
CA ARG A 7 1.45 -6.86 -1.91
C ARG A 7 0.57 -8.10 -1.95
N TYR A 8 0.27 -8.56 -3.15
CA TYR A 8 -0.42 -9.82 -3.39
C TYR A 8 0.19 -10.54 -4.58
N PHE A 9 0.04 -11.86 -4.61
CA PHE A 9 0.52 -12.68 -5.70
C PHE A 9 -0.61 -12.97 -6.68
N TYR A 10 -0.43 -12.61 -7.94
CA TYR A 10 -1.42 -12.79 -9.00
C TYR A 10 -0.73 -13.05 -10.33
N GLU A 11 -1.20 -14.07 -11.07
CA GLU A 11 -0.68 -14.48 -12.38
C GLU A 11 0.85 -14.67 -12.42
N GLY A 12 1.40 -15.33 -11.40
CA GLY A 12 2.83 -15.66 -11.35
C GLY A 12 3.74 -14.49 -10.95
N SER A 13 3.18 -13.33 -10.60
CA SER A 13 3.93 -12.13 -10.24
C SER A 13 3.44 -11.49 -8.95
N TRP A 14 4.32 -10.76 -8.28
CA TRP A 14 3.98 -9.94 -7.12
C TRP A 14 3.53 -8.55 -7.57
N TRP A 15 2.38 -8.11 -7.05
CA TRP A 15 1.78 -6.81 -7.32
C TRP A 15 1.70 -6.01 -6.04
N GLY A 16 2.08 -4.72 -6.10
CA GLY A 16 1.93 -3.79 -4.99
C GLY A 16 0.56 -3.11 -5.00
N ILE A 17 0.02 -2.83 -3.83
CA ILE A 17 -1.18 -2.02 -3.62
C ILE A 17 -1.03 -1.20 -2.35
N ASN A 18 -1.61 0.00 -2.33
CA ASN A 18 -1.68 0.81 -1.12
C ASN A 18 -2.97 0.54 -0.36
N LEU A 19 -2.86 0.36 0.96
CA LEU A 19 -3.99 0.15 1.84
C LEU A 19 -4.15 1.35 2.77
N SER A 20 -5.32 2.00 2.71
CA SER A 20 -5.69 3.08 3.62
C SER A 20 -6.24 2.50 4.94
N ALA A 21 -5.62 2.83 6.07
CA ALA A 21 -6.05 2.38 7.41
C ALA A 21 -5.78 3.46 8.47
N TYR A 22 -6.39 3.33 9.66
CA TYR A 22 -6.20 4.29 10.75
C TYR A 22 -4.87 4.13 11.46
N ASP A 23 -4.49 2.88 11.73
CA ASP A 23 -3.25 2.48 12.39
C ASP A 23 -2.80 1.12 11.85
N TRP A 24 -1.69 0.61 12.40
CA TRP A 24 -1.11 -0.67 11.98
C TRP A 24 -2.04 -1.86 12.25
N ALA A 25 -2.76 -1.85 13.39
CA ALA A 25 -3.64 -2.96 13.76
C ALA A 25 -4.86 -3.04 12.81
N ASP A 26 -5.43 -1.89 12.45
CA ASP A 26 -6.46 -1.78 11.42
C ASP A 26 -5.92 -2.22 10.05
N ALA A 27 -4.68 -1.85 9.70
CA ALA A 27 -4.04 -2.28 8.46
C ALA A 27 -3.85 -3.80 8.38
N GLU A 28 -3.37 -4.44 9.46
CA GLU A 28 -3.22 -5.89 9.53
C GLU A 28 -4.55 -6.63 9.42
N ALA A 29 -5.59 -6.15 10.12
CA ALA A 29 -6.91 -6.76 10.08
C ALA A 29 -7.51 -6.72 8.66
N ARG A 30 -7.38 -5.57 7.98
CA ARG A 30 -7.82 -5.39 6.59
C ARG A 30 -6.99 -6.21 5.61
N ALA A 31 -5.67 -6.16 5.70
CA ALA A 31 -4.77 -6.92 4.85
C ALA A 31 -5.08 -8.42 4.96
N ARG A 32 -5.28 -8.94 6.17
CA ARG A 32 -5.69 -10.34 6.40
C ARG A 32 -7.04 -10.66 5.75
N THR A 33 -8.03 -9.78 5.89
CA THR A 33 -9.36 -9.96 5.30
C THR A 33 -9.30 -10.01 3.77
N LEU A 34 -8.39 -9.23 3.18
CA LEU A 34 -8.19 -9.12 1.74
C LEU A 34 -7.16 -10.12 1.16
N GLY A 35 -6.51 -10.92 2.01
CA GLY A 35 -5.44 -11.83 1.57
C GLY A 35 -4.17 -11.12 1.08
N LEU A 36 -3.91 -9.90 1.56
CA LEU A 36 -2.74 -9.10 1.24
C LEU A 36 -1.62 -9.34 2.26
N GLN A 37 -0.37 -9.25 1.81
CA GLN A 37 0.79 -9.15 2.69
C GLN A 37 1.08 -7.69 2.98
N LEU A 38 1.05 -7.30 4.25
CA LEU A 38 1.42 -5.98 4.74
C LEU A 38 2.96 -5.89 4.83
N ASP A 39 3.56 -4.90 4.18
CA ASP A 39 5.02 -4.74 4.14
C ASP A 39 5.48 -3.57 5.03
N SER A 40 4.91 -2.36 4.88
CA SER A 40 5.37 -1.18 5.62
C SER A 40 4.33 -0.06 5.75
N GLU A 41 4.50 0.81 6.75
CA GLU A 41 3.75 2.07 6.85
C GLU A 41 4.41 3.13 5.95
N ILE A 42 3.60 3.78 5.12
CA ILE A 42 4.04 4.85 4.20
C ILE A 42 3.79 6.24 4.80
N GLY A 43 2.86 6.35 5.75
CA GLY A 43 2.46 7.59 6.41
C GLY A 43 1.13 8.15 5.89
N ALA A 44 0.82 9.43 6.17
CA ALA A 44 -0.43 10.05 5.73
C ALA A 44 -0.36 10.49 4.25
N ILE A 45 -1.47 10.36 3.51
CA ILE A 45 -1.64 11.09 2.24
C ILE A 45 -2.08 12.51 2.56
N ASP A 46 -1.36 13.49 2.00
CA ASP A 46 -1.83 14.85 1.92
C ASP A 46 -3.02 14.91 0.94
N PRO A 47 -4.22 15.34 1.38
CA PRO A 47 -5.43 15.36 0.55
C PRO A 47 -5.26 16.12 -0.77
N ALA A 48 -4.32 17.06 -0.86
CA ALA A 48 -4.01 17.79 -2.10
C ALA A 48 -3.48 16.88 -3.23
N PHE A 49 -3.09 15.64 -2.93
CA PHE A 49 -2.54 14.66 -3.86
C PHE A 49 -3.45 13.44 -4.04
N GLU A 50 -4.70 13.49 -3.57
CA GLU A 50 -5.65 12.38 -3.69
C GLU A 50 -6.00 12.08 -5.16
N ASP A 51 -5.99 13.10 -6.03
CA ASP A 51 -6.17 12.99 -7.49
C ASP A 51 -4.88 12.72 -8.28
N ALA A 52 -3.71 12.79 -7.64
CA ALA A 52 -2.41 12.52 -8.27
C ALA A 52 -2.15 11.01 -8.36
N GLY A 53 -3.09 10.30 -8.99
CA GLY A 53 -2.96 8.97 -9.58
C GLY A 53 -2.29 7.92 -8.70
N VAL A 54 -3.09 6.96 -8.24
CA VAL A 54 -2.67 5.69 -7.63
C VAL A 54 -1.45 5.05 -8.33
N CYS A 55 -1.28 5.23 -9.64
CA CYS A 55 -0.13 4.76 -10.43
C CYS A 55 1.20 5.49 -10.18
N GLY A 56 1.20 6.81 -9.95
CA GLY A 56 2.45 7.60 -9.82
C GLY A 56 3.22 7.25 -8.54
N ARG A 57 2.49 7.10 -7.43
CA ARG A 57 3.08 6.77 -6.13
C ARG A 57 3.40 5.28 -6.00
N LEU A 58 2.56 4.40 -6.57
CA LEU A 58 2.83 2.95 -6.64
C LEU A 58 4.21 2.68 -7.26
N TRP A 59 4.54 3.40 -8.34
CA TRP A 59 5.83 3.28 -9.02
C TRP A 59 6.98 3.75 -8.11
N THR A 60 6.86 4.90 -7.43
CA THR A 60 7.90 5.42 -6.52
C THR A 60 8.15 4.52 -5.31
N ILE A 61 7.09 3.95 -4.71
CA ILE A 61 7.20 3.08 -3.53
C ILE A 61 7.83 1.73 -3.91
N LEU A 62 7.38 1.11 -5.02
CA LEU A 62 7.97 -0.13 -5.52
C LEU A 62 9.45 0.02 -5.88
N ARG A 63 9.87 1.17 -6.46
CA ARG A 63 11.31 1.45 -6.74
C ARG A 63 12.16 1.60 -5.48
N ASN A 64 11.57 2.03 -4.37
CA ASN A 64 12.29 2.20 -3.09
C ASN A 64 12.38 0.91 -2.26
N ILE A 65 11.45 -0.03 -2.43
CA ILE A 65 11.48 -1.35 -1.77
C ILE A 65 12.40 -2.33 -2.51
N THR A 66 12.63 -2.12 -3.81
CA THR A 66 13.46 -3.00 -4.66
C THR A 66 14.93 -2.58 -4.78
N ARG A 67 15.42 -1.67 -3.91
CA ARG A 67 16.83 -1.27 -3.84
C ARG A 67 17.52 -1.79 -2.59
#